data_AF-A0A7Y2MMM0-F1
#
_entry.id   AF-A0A7Y2MMM0-F1
#
_cell.length_a   1.000
_cell.length_b   1.000
_cell.length_c   1.000
_cell.angle_alpha   90.00
_cell.angle_beta   90.00
_cell.angle_gamma   90.00
#
_symmetry.space_group_name_H-M   'P 1'
#
loop_
_entity.id
_entity.type
_entity.pdbx_description
1 polymer ?
#
loop_
_entity_poly.entity_id
_entity_poly.type
_entity_poly.pdbx_seq_one_letter_code
_entity_poly.pdbx_strand_id
1 'polypeptide(L)'
;GYSDVYNTRLSESIEIDYLIDVYGPVDLKKLYQDRHPVVDKLRSAGDKLPESVRDVFNLNHWLFGFNPAERPKEAEAFATIYSPVSYLREGLPPTLIIHGMKDRLVPVSQSHNLKSALDSVGIISSSYILDGVDHGFFFATKEEKEEVQQRIVEFVMQH
;
A
#
# COMPACT_ATOMS: atom_id res chain seq x y z
N GLY A 1 -35.11 -4.85 30.54
CA GLY A 1 -33.67 -5.07 30.76
C GLY A 1 -33.08 -5.97 29.70
N TYR A 2 -32.89 -5.45 28.48
CA TYR A 2 -32.08 -6.07 27.42
C TYR A 2 -31.54 -5.02 26.42
N SER A 3 -31.51 -3.74 26.82
CA SER A 3 -31.03 -2.61 25.99
C SER A 3 -29.61 -2.16 26.35
N ASP A 4 -29.09 -2.55 27.51
CA ASP A 4 -27.89 -1.92 28.09
C ASP A 4 -26.59 -2.68 27.81
N VAL A 5 -26.67 -3.86 27.17
CA VAL A 5 -25.51 -4.75 26.93
C VAL A 5 -24.83 -4.48 25.58
N TYR A 6 -25.48 -3.75 24.66
CA TYR A 6 -24.92 -3.43 23.34
C TYR A 6 -24.29 -2.03 23.23
N ASN A 7 -24.49 -1.16 24.24
CA ASN A 7 -24.02 0.23 24.20
C ASN A 7 -22.67 0.49 24.89
N THR A 8 -22.02 -0.54 25.43
CA THR A 8 -20.82 -0.39 26.29
C THR A 8 -19.49 -0.73 25.62
N ARG A 9 -19.46 -1.01 24.31
CA ARG A 9 -18.22 -1.37 23.58
C ARG A 9 -17.76 -0.38 22.50
N LEU A 10 -18.41 0.78 22.37
CA LEU A 10 -18.10 1.76 21.31
C LEU A 10 -17.25 2.95 21.76
N SER A 11 -16.63 2.91 22.95
CA SER A 11 -15.86 4.05 23.49
C SER A 11 -14.40 3.77 23.82
N GLU A 12 -13.87 2.60 23.48
CA GLU A 12 -12.41 2.40 23.56
C GLU A 12 -11.80 2.87 22.25
N SER A 13 -11.21 4.06 22.28
CA SER A 13 -10.32 4.52 21.23
C SER A 13 -9.13 3.57 21.17
N ILE A 14 -8.96 2.90 20.03
CA ILE A 14 -7.72 2.16 19.76
C ILE A 14 -6.65 3.22 19.51
N GLU A 15 -5.71 3.34 20.44
CA GLU A 15 -4.48 4.08 20.23
C GLU A 15 -3.55 3.21 19.38
N ILE A 16 -3.00 3.79 18.31
CA ILE A 16 -2.04 3.13 17.43
C ILE A 16 -0.71 3.80 17.71
N ASP A 17 0.24 3.06 18.29
CA ASP A 17 1.55 3.58 18.66
C ASP A 17 2.44 3.83 17.43
N TYR A 18 2.31 2.96 16.43
CA TYR A 18 3.11 3.01 15.21
C TYR A 18 2.39 2.34 14.02
N LEU A 19 2.82 2.70 12.81
CA LEU A 19 2.39 2.06 11.55
C LEU A 19 3.60 1.50 10.82
N ILE A 20 3.48 0.27 10.30
CA ILE A 20 4.49 -0.33 9.41
C ILE A 20 3.81 -0.59 8.06
N ASP A 21 4.16 0.22 7.07
CA ASP A 21 3.71 0.09 5.69
C ASP A 21 4.71 -0.76 4.89
N VAL A 22 4.21 -1.84 4.29
CA VAL A 22 5.03 -2.79 3.52
C VAL A 22 4.40 -2.95 2.14
N TYR A 23 5.06 -2.38 1.14
CA TYR A 23 4.59 -2.36 -0.26
C TYR A 23 3.21 -1.70 -0.51
N GLY A 24 2.79 -0.78 0.37
CA GLY A 24 1.44 -0.21 0.35
C GLY A 24 1.21 0.82 -0.77
N PRO A 25 0.09 0.75 -1.51
CA PRO A 25 -0.31 1.82 -2.42
C PRO A 25 -0.97 2.97 -1.64
N VAL A 26 -0.56 4.22 -1.91
CA VAL A 26 -0.97 5.39 -1.12
C VAL A 26 -1.76 6.45 -1.88
N ASP A 27 -1.54 6.54 -3.18
CA ASP A 27 -2.33 7.32 -4.12
C ASP A 27 -2.88 6.33 -5.16
N LEU A 28 -4.09 5.84 -4.88
CA LEU A 28 -4.77 4.87 -5.74
C LEU A 28 -5.20 5.49 -7.06
N LYS A 29 -5.46 6.80 -7.07
CA LYS A 29 -5.82 7.51 -8.30
C LYS A 29 -4.64 7.55 -9.24
N LYS A 30 -3.47 7.96 -8.75
CA LYS A 30 -2.23 7.94 -9.52
C LYS A 30 -1.82 6.52 -9.89
N LEU A 31 -1.95 5.55 -8.98
CA LEU A 31 -1.68 4.15 -9.30
C LEU A 31 -2.56 3.64 -10.44
N TYR A 32 -3.86 3.93 -10.39
CA TYR A 32 -4.81 3.56 -11.43
C TYR A 32 -4.50 4.28 -12.74
N GLN A 33 -4.22 5.59 -12.72
CA GLN A 33 -3.91 6.39 -13.90
C GLN A 33 -2.57 6.05 -14.54
N ASP A 34 -1.52 5.79 -13.77
CA ASP A 34 -0.20 5.39 -14.27
C ASP A 34 -0.27 3.99 -14.88
N ARG A 35 -1.14 3.12 -14.35
CA ARG A 35 -1.37 1.78 -14.88
C ARG A 35 -2.36 1.75 -16.03
N HIS A 36 -3.37 2.62 -16.10
CA HIS A 36 -4.40 2.55 -17.15
C HIS A 36 -3.80 2.51 -18.58
N PRO A 37 -2.83 3.37 -18.96
CA PRO A 37 -2.19 3.32 -20.27
C PRO A 37 -1.33 2.06 -20.51
N VAL A 38 -0.74 1.52 -19.45
CA VAL A 38 0.14 0.33 -19.51
C VAL A 38 -0.70 -0.95 -19.52
N VAL A 39 -1.77 -1.01 -18.74
CA VAL A 39 -2.75 -2.10 -18.68
C VAL A 39 -3.49 -2.18 -20.01
N ASP A 40 -3.88 -1.07 -20.62
CA ASP A 40 -4.48 -1.06 -21.95
C ASP A 40 -3.55 -1.67 -23.01
N LYS A 41 -2.26 -1.34 -22.96
CA LYS A 41 -1.23 -1.93 -23.84
C LYS A 41 -0.93 -3.39 -23.51
N LEU A 42 -0.82 -3.74 -22.23
CA LEU A 42 -0.55 -5.11 -21.78
C LEU A 42 -1.74 -6.04 -22.05
N ARG A 43 -2.98 -5.55 -22.02
CA ARG A 43 -4.17 -6.32 -22.43
C ARG A 43 -4.01 -6.87 -23.84
N SER A 44 -3.53 -6.03 -24.76
CA SER A 44 -3.30 -6.44 -26.16
C SER A 44 -2.22 -7.51 -26.35
N ALA A 45 -1.29 -7.66 -25.39
CA ALA A 45 -0.22 -8.66 -25.44
C ALA A 45 -0.48 -9.86 -24.51
N GLY A 46 -1.24 -9.65 -23.44
CA GLY A 46 -1.46 -10.55 -22.31
C GLY A 46 -2.47 -11.64 -22.58
N ASP A 47 -3.29 -11.53 -23.64
CA ASP A 47 -4.25 -12.55 -24.11
C ASP A 47 -3.61 -13.91 -24.47
N LYS A 48 -2.28 -14.02 -24.43
CA LYS A 48 -1.52 -15.26 -24.66
C LYS A 48 -0.91 -15.91 -23.42
N LEU A 49 -0.99 -15.29 -22.23
CA LEU A 49 -0.44 -15.86 -20.99
C LEU A 49 -1.38 -16.89 -20.34
N PRO A 50 -0.84 -17.92 -19.64
CA PRO A 50 -1.64 -18.82 -18.82
C PRO A 50 -2.42 -18.07 -17.73
N GLU A 51 -3.63 -18.54 -17.43
CA GLU A 51 -4.54 -17.95 -16.45
C GLU A 51 -3.89 -17.78 -15.06
N SER A 52 -3.14 -18.78 -14.61
CA SER A 52 -2.39 -18.77 -13.34
C SER A 52 -1.34 -17.66 -13.25
N VAL A 53 -0.78 -17.21 -14.37
CA VAL A 53 0.16 -16.08 -14.41
C VAL A 53 -0.61 -14.77 -14.42
N ARG A 54 -1.78 -14.71 -15.05
CA ARG A 54 -2.60 -13.48 -15.07
C ARG A 54 -3.13 -13.11 -13.69
N ASP A 55 -3.57 -14.10 -12.91
CA ASP A 55 -4.20 -13.85 -11.60
C ASP A 55 -3.24 -13.28 -10.56
N VAL A 56 -1.97 -13.72 -10.55
CA VAL A 56 -0.93 -13.21 -9.64
C VAL A 56 -0.63 -11.74 -9.90
N PHE A 57 -0.73 -11.29 -11.15
CA PHE A 57 -0.49 -9.90 -11.54
C PHE A 57 -1.78 -9.08 -11.65
N ASN A 58 -2.95 -9.65 -11.31
CA ASN A 58 -4.25 -8.97 -11.38
C ASN A 58 -4.50 -8.08 -10.16
N LEU A 59 -3.60 -7.13 -9.92
CA LEU A 59 -3.72 -6.14 -8.84
C LEU A 59 -5.09 -5.43 -8.87
N ASN A 60 -5.66 -5.24 -10.06
CA ASN A 60 -6.98 -4.61 -10.20
C ASN A 60 -8.08 -5.41 -9.48
N HIS A 61 -8.08 -6.73 -9.61
CA HIS A 61 -9.02 -7.57 -8.86
C HIS A 61 -8.79 -7.45 -7.35
N TRP A 62 -7.54 -7.50 -6.90
CA TRP A 62 -7.20 -7.42 -5.47
C TRP A 62 -7.49 -6.06 -4.85
N LEU A 63 -7.30 -4.98 -5.62
CA LEU A 63 -7.46 -3.61 -5.16
C LEU A 63 -8.93 -3.15 -5.21
N PHE A 64 -9.62 -3.40 -6.33
CA PHE A 64 -10.97 -2.89 -6.55
C PHE A 64 -12.05 -3.93 -6.25
N GLY A 65 -11.74 -5.23 -6.29
CA GLY A 65 -12.74 -6.31 -6.25
C GLY A 65 -13.55 -6.48 -7.54
N PHE A 66 -13.26 -5.68 -8.57
CA PHE A 66 -13.90 -5.73 -9.89
C PHE A 66 -12.91 -5.33 -10.99
N ASN A 67 -13.27 -5.54 -12.26
CA ASN A 67 -12.50 -5.04 -13.38
C ASN A 67 -12.75 -3.53 -13.56
N PRO A 68 -11.79 -2.64 -13.26
CA PRO A 68 -12.01 -1.20 -13.31
C PRO A 68 -12.22 -0.69 -14.73
N ALA A 69 -11.81 -1.42 -15.78
CA ALA A 69 -12.06 -1.05 -17.17
C ALA A 69 -13.56 -1.16 -17.56
N GLU A 70 -14.29 -2.06 -16.90
CA GLU A 70 -15.74 -2.23 -17.13
C GLU A 70 -16.57 -1.19 -16.35
N ARG A 71 -16.01 -0.67 -15.24
CA ARG A 71 -16.68 0.28 -14.34
C ARG A 71 -15.77 1.47 -13.99
N PRO A 72 -15.31 2.27 -14.98
CA PRO A 72 -14.26 3.27 -14.78
C PRO A 72 -14.65 4.40 -13.83
N LYS A 73 -15.91 4.85 -13.85
CA LYS A 73 -16.41 5.88 -12.91
C LYS A 73 -16.38 5.41 -11.46
N GLU A 74 -16.66 4.13 -11.24
CA GLU A 74 -16.63 3.54 -9.91
C GLU A 74 -15.21 3.29 -9.43
N ALA A 75 -14.31 2.87 -10.32
CA ALA A 75 -12.89 2.77 -10.02
C ALA A 75 -12.30 4.14 -9.64
N GLU A 76 -12.67 5.21 -10.37
CA GLU A 76 -12.24 6.57 -10.05
C GLU A 76 -12.80 7.05 -8.70
N ALA A 77 -14.08 6.81 -8.43
CA ALA A 77 -14.70 7.14 -7.15
C ALA A 77 -14.03 6.37 -6.00
N PHE A 78 -13.82 5.07 -6.17
CA PHE A 78 -13.11 4.22 -5.20
C PHE A 78 -11.70 4.76 -4.95
N ALA A 79 -10.91 4.98 -6.00
CA ALA A 79 -9.55 5.48 -5.89
C ALA A 79 -9.49 6.85 -5.19
N THR A 80 -10.48 7.72 -5.43
CA THR A 80 -10.57 9.03 -4.77
C THR A 80 -10.89 8.90 -3.27
N ILE A 81 -11.86 8.05 -2.92
CA ILE A 81 -12.31 7.87 -1.53
C ILE A 81 -11.29 7.10 -0.71
N TYR A 82 -10.63 6.09 -1.29
CA TYR A 82 -9.82 5.14 -0.53
C TYR A 82 -8.31 5.37 -0.68
N SER A 83 -7.85 6.48 -1.27
CA SER A 83 -6.42 6.82 -1.30
C SER A 83 -5.93 7.22 0.10
N PRO A 84 -4.99 6.47 0.73
CA PRO A 84 -4.47 6.79 2.06
C PRO A 84 -3.91 8.21 2.19
N VAL A 85 -3.28 8.72 1.15
CA VAL A 85 -2.67 10.07 1.15
C VAL A 85 -3.69 11.18 1.47
N SER A 86 -4.97 10.98 1.15
CA SER A 86 -6.05 11.94 1.42
C SER A 86 -6.42 12.08 2.90
N TYR A 87 -5.93 11.17 3.75
CA TYR A 87 -6.26 11.12 5.18
C TYR A 87 -5.09 11.48 6.10
N LEU A 88 -3.95 11.84 5.51
CA LEU A 88 -2.79 12.30 6.25
C LEU A 88 -3.08 13.62 6.94
N ARG A 89 -2.76 13.66 8.24
CA ARG A 89 -2.99 14.80 9.13
C ARG A 89 -2.00 14.73 10.29
N GLU A 90 -1.87 15.82 11.01
CA GLU A 90 -1.10 15.87 12.26
C GLU A 90 -1.64 14.85 13.28
N GLY A 91 -0.75 14.33 14.13
CA GLY A 91 -1.10 13.37 15.18
C GLY A 91 -1.30 11.92 14.71
N LEU A 92 -0.94 11.61 13.46
CA LEU A 92 -0.82 10.22 13.02
C LEU A 92 0.40 9.54 13.68
N PRO A 93 0.35 8.21 13.84
CA PRO A 93 1.46 7.48 14.43
C PRO A 93 2.74 7.59 13.59
N PRO A 94 3.91 7.53 14.24
CA PRO A 94 5.15 7.28 13.52
C PRO A 94 5.02 6.13 12.52
N THR A 95 5.57 6.32 11.32
CA THR A 95 5.41 5.34 10.23
C THR A 95 6.75 4.84 9.69
N LEU A 96 6.93 3.52 9.65
CA LEU A 96 8.01 2.86 8.92
C LEU A 96 7.50 2.39 7.55
N ILE A 97 8.22 2.72 6.49
CA ILE A 97 7.88 2.35 5.11
C ILE A 97 8.94 1.39 4.57
N ILE A 98 8.54 0.23 4.07
CA ILE A 98 9.44 -0.79 3.49
C ILE A 98 8.97 -1.14 2.07
N HIS A 99 9.87 -1.03 1.09
CA HIS A 99 9.52 -1.29 -0.31
C HIS A 99 10.72 -1.76 -1.14
N GLY A 100 10.46 -2.55 -2.18
CA GLY A 100 11.47 -2.91 -3.19
C GLY A 100 11.58 -1.87 -4.31
N MET A 101 12.80 -1.45 -4.64
CA MET A 101 13.08 -0.46 -5.69
C MET A 101 12.59 -0.89 -7.09
N LYS A 102 12.53 -2.20 -7.35
CA LYS A 102 12.14 -2.78 -8.63
C LYS A 102 10.72 -3.36 -8.62
N ASP A 103 9.89 -2.95 -7.66
CA ASP A 103 8.51 -3.42 -7.56
C ASP A 103 7.70 -3.13 -8.84
N ARG A 104 7.26 -4.21 -9.49
CA ARG A 104 6.44 -4.19 -10.72
C ARG A 104 4.94 -4.13 -10.45
N LEU A 105 4.49 -4.45 -9.24
CA LEU A 105 3.10 -4.46 -8.79
C LEU A 105 2.69 -3.14 -8.11
N VAL A 106 3.52 -2.55 -7.28
CA VAL A 106 3.27 -1.23 -6.70
C VAL A 106 4.53 -0.38 -6.90
N PRO A 107 4.52 0.61 -7.83
CA PRO A 107 5.73 1.38 -8.11
C PRO A 107 6.26 2.08 -6.86
N VAL A 108 7.57 1.98 -6.59
CA VAL A 108 8.23 2.56 -5.39
C VAL A 108 7.95 4.06 -5.18
N SER A 109 7.56 4.77 -6.24
CA SER A 109 7.05 6.15 -6.15
C SER A 109 5.90 6.32 -5.16
N GLN A 110 5.11 5.27 -4.88
CA GLN A 110 4.05 5.28 -3.88
C GLN A 110 4.65 5.50 -2.49
N SER A 111 5.66 4.72 -2.08
CA SER A 111 6.38 4.94 -0.81
C SER A 111 7.08 6.29 -0.74
N HIS A 112 7.66 6.77 -1.85
CA HIS A 112 8.27 8.10 -1.88
C HIS A 112 7.23 9.22 -1.69
N ASN A 113 6.05 9.08 -2.29
CA ASN A 113 4.95 10.04 -2.09
C ASN A 113 4.44 9.98 -0.65
N LEU A 114 4.30 8.79 -0.05
CA LEU A 114 3.90 8.63 1.34
C LEU A 114 4.89 9.31 2.27
N LYS A 115 6.20 9.04 2.11
CA LYS A 115 7.25 9.65 2.93
C LYS A 115 7.20 11.17 2.85
N SER A 116 7.11 11.72 1.64
CA SER A 116 7.05 13.16 1.41
C SER A 116 5.79 13.79 2.02
N ALA A 117 4.65 13.09 1.98
CA ALA A 117 3.40 13.58 2.53
C ALA A 117 3.35 13.48 4.07
N LEU A 118 3.96 12.44 4.67
CA LEU A 118 4.14 12.36 6.12
C LEU A 118 5.07 13.46 6.63
N ASP A 119 6.16 13.73 5.91
CA ASP A 119 7.09 14.81 6.26
C ASP A 119 6.42 16.19 6.19
N SER A 120 5.54 16.42 5.21
CA SER A 120 4.87 17.71 5.05
C SER A 120 3.84 18.01 6.16
N VAL A 121 3.31 16.98 6.83
CA VAL A 121 2.43 17.11 8.00
C VAL A 121 3.16 16.84 9.33
N GLY A 122 4.50 16.79 9.31
CA GLY A 122 5.33 16.70 10.51
C GLY A 122 5.29 15.35 11.22
N ILE A 123 4.90 14.28 10.54
CA ILE A 123 4.84 12.92 11.12
C ILE A 123 6.23 12.27 11.06
N ILE A 124 6.67 11.72 12.19
CA ILE A 124 7.91 10.95 12.28
C ILE A 124 7.82 9.77 11.31
N SER A 125 8.72 9.71 10.33
CA SER A 125 8.69 8.64 9.35
C SER A 125 10.09 8.22 8.91
N SER A 126 10.24 6.90 8.71
CA SER A 126 11.45 6.25 8.23
C SER A 126 11.12 5.41 7.00
N SER A 127 12.07 5.29 6.06
CA SER A 127 11.88 4.45 4.88
C SER A 127 13.10 3.57 4.63
N TYR A 128 12.86 2.30 4.31
CA TYR A 128 13.87 1.37 3.85
C TYR A 128 13.50 0.83 2.48
N ILE A 129 14.27 1.23 1.47
CA ILE A 129 14.06 0.85 0.07
C ILE A 129 15.13 -0.15 -0.34
N LEU A 130 14.73 -1.37 -0.67
CA LEU A 130 15.63 -2.45 -1.05
C LEU A 130 15.99 -2.34 -2.54
N ASP A 131 17.27 -2.21 -2.86
CA ASP A 131 17.72 -2.14 -4.26
C ASP A 131 17.56 -3.49 -4.98
N GLY A 132 17.18 -3.47 -6.25
CA GLY A 132 16.99 -4.71 -7.04
C GLY A 132 15.78 -5.59 -6.66
N VAL A 133 15.13 -5.35 -5.51
CA VAL A 133 14.05 -6.18 -4.98
C VAL A 133 12.69 -5.80 -5.58
N ASP A 134 11.90 -6.82 -5.94
CA ASP A 134 10.55 -6.69 -6.49
C ASP A 134 9.47 -6.79 -5.38
N HIS A 135 8.18 -6.80 -5.72
CA HIS A 135 7.08 -6.89 -4.77
C HIS A 135 7.22 -8.06 -3.79
N GLY A 136 6.74 -7.93 -2.54
CA GLY A 136 6.72 -9.04 -1.59
C GLY A 136 8.09 -9.69 -1.33
N PHE A 137 9.17 -8.91 -1.43
CA PHE A 137 10.55 -9.34 -1.24
C PHE A 137 11.05 -10.38 -2.26
N PHE A 138 10.45 -10.44 -3.45
CA PHE A 138 11.01 -11.23 -4.55
C PHE A 138 12.42 -10.74 -4.90
N PHE A 139 13.34 -11.69 -5.08
CA PHE A 139 14.78 -11.48 -5.31
C PHE A 139 15.58 -10.92 -4.13
N ALA A 140 14.94 -10.64 -2.98
CA ALA A 140 15.69 -10.27 -1.79
C ALA A 140 16.55 -11.43 -1.29
N THR A 141 17.80 -11.12 -0.95
CA THR A 141 18.76 -12.00 -0.30
C THR A 141 18.33 -12.33 1.13
N LYS A 142 19.03 -13.27 1.77
CA LYS A 142 18.76 -13.62 3.17
C LYS A 142 19.10 -12.43 4.08
N GLU A 143 20.21 -11.78 3.79
CA GLU A 143 20.75 -10.63 4.51
C GLU A 143 19.79 -9.43 4.42
N GLU A 144 19.24 -9.14 3.24
CA GLU A 144 18.24 -8.10 3.06
C GLU A 144 16.95 -8.36 3.86
N LYS A 145 16.50 -9.63 3.92
CA LYS A 145 15.33 -10.01 4.72
C LYS A 145 15.60 -9.91 6.23
N GLU A 146 16.80 -10.27 6.66
CA GLU A 146 17.24 -10.09 8.05
C GLU A 146 17.32 -8.60 8.41
N GLU A 147 17.81 -7.74 7.49
CA GLU A 147 17.81 -6.29 7.70
C GLU A 147 16.38 -5.72 7.80
N VAL A 148 15.44 -6.18 6.96
CA VAL A 148 14.03 -5.80 7.08
C VAL A 148 13.48 -6.15 8.45
N GLN A 149 13.72 -7.37 8.94
CA GLN A 149 13.26 -7.82 10.25
C GLN A 149 13.87 -6.97 11.38
N GLN A 150 15.18 -6.71 11.30
CA GLN A 150 15.87 -5.88 12.27
C GLN A 150 15.29 -4.47 12.34
N ARG A 151 15.07 -3.82 11.19
CA ARG A 151 14.49 -2.47 11.12
C ARG A 151 13.08 -2.40 11.68
N ILE A 152 12.26 -3.43 11.43
CA ILE A 152 10.93 -3.55 12.04
C ILE A 152 11.06 -3.61 13.56
N VAL A 153 11.91 -4.50 14.09
CA VAL A 153 12.10 -4.64 15.54
C VAL A 153 12.63 -3.35 16.16
N GLU A 154 13.61 -2.70 15.55
CA GLU A 154 14.18 -1.43 16.03
C GLU A 154 13.12 -0.34 16.08
N PHE A 155 12.28 -0.22 15.04
CA PHE A 155 11.23 0.77 14.98
C PHE A 155 10.15 0.53 16.06
N VAL A 156 9.73 -0.72 16.24
CA VAL A 156 8.78 -1.11 17.30
C VAL A 156 9.35 -0.87 18.69
N MET A 157 10.65 -1.10 18.90
CA MET A 157 11.27 -0.86 20.21
C MET A 157 11.47 0.63 20.52
N GLN A 158 11.47 1.48 19.49
CA GLN A 158 11.67 2.92 19.64
C GLN A 158 10.35 3.66 19.95
N HIS A 159 9.20 3.06 19.68
CA HIS A 159 7.88 3.71 19.69
C HIS A 159 6.90 2.91 20.53
#